data_AF-A0A418MXG0-F1
#
_entry.id   AF-A0A418MXG0-F1
#
_cell.length_a   1.000
_cell.length_b   1.000
_cell.length_c   1.000
_cell.angle_alpha   90.00
_cell.angle_beta   90.00
_cell.angle_gamma   90.00
#
_symmetry.space_group_name_H-M   'P 1'
#
loop_
_entity.id
_entity.type
_entity.pdbx_description
1 polymer ?
#
loop_
_entity_poly.entity_id
_entity_poly.type
_entity_poly.pdbx_seq_one_letter_code
_entity_poly.pdbx_strand_id
1 'polypeptide(L)'
;MRLGVRSVAGVVLETGGGTSTEYLWGYAIRREWPGGEHDLFGFTADKDTAQRNLVRDKSYWHDGPVRPAAVFVVPAATADVERHPVDGCRNSWCPNQPGQGESR
;
A
#
# COMPACT_ATOMS: atom_id res chain seq x y z
N MET A 1 50.26 13.03 -9.57
CA MET A 1 49.38 14.22 -9.47
C MET A 1 48.08 13.94 -10.22
N ARG A 2 47.00 13.55 -9.53
CA ARG A 2 45.61 13.64 -10.02
C ARG A 2 44.68 13.87 -8.83
N LEU A 3 43.73 14.78 -9.05
CA LEU A 3 42.99 15.60 -8.09
C LEU A 3 42.13 14.79 -7.12
N GLY A 4 42.16 15.21 -5.84
CA GLY A 4 41.17 14.82 -4.83
C GLY A 4 39.86 15.58 -5.04
N VAL A 5 38.75 14.84 -5.07
CA VAL A 5 37.39 15.41 -5.02
C VAL A 5 37.12 15.89 -3.59
N ARG A 6 36.88 17.19 -3.45
CA ARG A 6 36.36 17.79 -2.23
C ARG A 6 34.86 17.58 -2.19
N SER A 7 34.38 16.75 -1.26
CA SER A 7 32.96 16.67 -0.93
C SER A 7 32.63 17.80 0.06
N VAL A 8 31.72 18.69 -0.33
CA VAL A 8 31.22 19.76 0.53
C VAL A 8 30.03 19.19 1.29
N ALA A 9 30.15 19.16 2.62
CA ALA A 9 29.04 18.80 3.50
C ALA A 9 27.93 19.84 3.34
N GLY A 10 26.85 19.46 2.66
CA GLY A 10 25.62 20.22 2.64
C GLY A 10 25.00 20.18 4.03
N VAL A 11 24.90 21.33 4.67
CA VAL A 11 24.08 21.53 5.87
C VAL A 11 22.64 21.28 5.47
N VAL A 12 22.05 20.19 5.96
CA VAL A 12 20.61 20.01 5.92
C VAL A 12 20.04 20.89 7.02
N LEU A 13 19.37 21.96 6.60
CA LEU A 13 18.61 22.83 7.48
C LEU A 13 17.35 22.07 7.90
N GLU A 14 17.34 21.56 9.13
CA GLU A 14 16.16 21.00 9.80
C GLU A 14 15.06 22.08 9.83
N THR A 15 14.14 22.01 8.85
CA THR A 15 12.96 22.87 8.82
C THR A 15 11.78 21.99 9.20
N GLY A 16 11.26 22.22 10.41
CA GLY A 16 10.12 21.50 10.96
C GLY A 16 8.95 21.46 9.97
N GLY A 17 8.63 20.27 9.49
CA GLY A 17 7.35 19.94 8.90
C GLY A 17 6.82 18.78 9.70
N GLY A 18 5.69 18.95 10.39
CA GLY A 18 4.99 17.81 10.99
C GLY A 18 4.78 16.78 9.89
N THR A 19 5.47 15.64 9.97
CA THR A 19 5.25 14.54 9.05
C THR A 19 3.91 13.95 9.43
N SER A 20 2.86 14.51 8.87
CA SER A 20 1.52 13.95 8.81
C SER A 20 1.63 12.58 8.14
N THR A 21 1.92 11.55 8.94
CA THR A 21 1.88 10.13 8.57
C THR A 21 0.57 9.76 7.87
N GLU A 22 -0.48 10.57 8.12
CA GLU A 22 -1.84 10.51 7.61
C GLU A 22 -2.00 10.61 6.07
N TYR A 23 -0.98 10.94 5.28
CA TYR A 23 -1.11 11.00 3.80
C TYR A 23 0.09 10.41 3.03
N LEU A 24 0.64 9.29 3.47
CA LEU A 24 1.57 8.53 2.63
C LEU A 24 0.79 7.71 1.59
N TRP A 25 1.08 7.95 0.32
CA TRP A 25 0.61 7.10 -0.78
C TRP A 25 1.53 5.90 -0.94
N GLY A 26 0.93 4.74 -1.19
CA GLY A 26 1.63 3.49 -1.40
C GLY A 26 0.70 2.47 -2.01
N TYR A 27 0.90 1.22 -1.63
CA TYR A 27 0.19 0.06 -2.15
C TYR A 27 -0.39 -0.77 -1.02
N ALA A 28 -1.59 -1.29 -1.21
CA ALA A 28 -2.27 -2.20 -0.29
C ALA A 28 -2.82 -3.41 -1.05
N ILE A 29 -3.10 -4.49 -0.32
CA ILE A 29 -3.83 -5.64 -0.84
C ILE A 29 -5.30 -5.38 -0.65
N ARG A 30 -6.05 -5.54 -1.74
CA ARG A 30 -7.49 -5.64 -1.72
C ARG A 30 -7.90 -7.08 -1.96
N ARG A 31 -8.74 -7.60 -1.08
CA ARG A 31 -9.29 -8.95 -1.16
C ARG A 31 -10.80 -8.86 -1.22
N GLU A 32 -11.39 -9.40 -2.26
CA GLU A 32 -12.84 -9.41 -2.47
C GLU A 32 -13.40 -10.77 -2.11
N TRP A 33 -14.49 -10.75 -1.34
CA TRP A 33 -15.19 -11.93 -0.87
C TRP A 33 -16.42 -12.24 -1.74
N PRO A 34 -16.85 -13.51 -1.83
CA PRO A 34 -18.03 -13.88 -2.62
C PRO A 34 -19.34 -13.19 -2.23
N GLY A 35 -19.47 -12.69 -0.99
CA GLY A 35 -20.63 -11.94 -0.52
C GLY A 35 -20.67 -10.47 -0.92
N GLY A 36 -19.65 -9.99 -1.64
CA GLY A 36 -19.51 -8.60 -2.07
C GLY A 36 -18.78 -7.70 -1.05
N GLU A 37 -18.40 -8.24 0.10
CA GLU A 37 -17.48 -7.59 1.01
C GLU A 37 -16.05 -7.55 0.48
N HIS A 38 -15.24 -6.63 0.99
CA HIS A 38 -13.80 -6.65 0.76
C HIS A 38 -13.01 -6.24 2.00
N ASP A 39 -11.75 -6.70 2.02
CA ASP A 39 -10.71 -6.25 2.93
C ASP A 39 -9.72 -5.34 2.18
N LEU A 40 -9.14 -4.38 2.89
CA LEU A 40 -8.02 -3.56 2.46
C LEU A 40 -6.95 -3.57 3.56
N PHE A 41 -5.78 -4.13 3.28
CA PHE A 41 -4.75 -4.36 4.29
C PHE A 41 -3.34 -4.40 3.70
N GLY A 42 -2.33 -4.54 4.58
CA GLY A 42 -0.96 -4.81 4.17
C GLY A 42 -0.29 -3.64 3.43
N PHE A 43 -0.57 -2.41 3.88
CA PHE A 43 0.02 -1.20 3.31
C PHE A 43 1.56 -1.27 3.26
N THR A 44 2.13 -0.82 2.16
CA THR A 44 3.56 -0.59 1.99
C THR A 44 3.81 0.47 0.92
N ALA A 45 4.86 1.28 1.08
CA ALA A 45 5.27 2.22 0.04
C ALA A 45 5.89 1.53 -1.19
N ASP A 46 6.31 0.26 -1.08
CA ASP A 46 7.02 -0.47 -2.12
C ASP A 46 6.11 -1.47 -2.87
N LYS A 47 5.98 -1.27 -4.19
CA LYS A 47 5.11 -2.10 -5.04
C LYS A 47 5.53 -3.57 -5.06
N ASP A 48 6.84 -3.84 -5.06
CA ASP A 48 7.35 -5.21 -5.12
C ASP A 48 7.06 -5.95 -3.81
N THR A 49 7.13 -5.26 -2.67
CA THR A 49 6.70 -5.78 -1.37
C THR A 49 5.21 -6.09 -1.38
N ALA A 50 4.37 -5.21 -1.91
CA ALA A 50 2.94 -5.46 -2.04
C ALA A 50 2.65 -6.69 -2.92
N GLN A 51 3.37 -6.85 -4.03
CA GLN A 51 3.24 -8.04 -4.89
C GLN A 51 3.68 -9.33 -4.21
N ARG A 52 4.79 -9.31 -3.45
CA ARG A 52 5.22 -10.47 -2.64
C ARG A 52 4.16 -10.85 -1.61
N ASN A 53 3.57 -9.86 -0.95
CA ASN A 53 2.50 -10.08 0.01
C ASN A 53 1.25 -10.64 -0.68
N LEU A 54 0.89 -10.15 -1.88
CA LEU A 54 -0.21 -10.69 -2.67
C LEU A 54 -0.02 -12.17 -3.00
N VAL A 55 1.19 -12.58 -3.39
CA VAL A 55 1.50 -14.00 -3.67
C VAL A 55 1.30 -14.85 -2.42
N ARG A 56 1.81 -14.40 -1.27
CA ARG A 56 1.61 -15.08 0.02
C ARG A 56 0.13 -15.19 0.38
N ASP A 57 -0.63 -14.13 0.15
CA ASP A 57 -2.07 -14.10 0.40
C ASP A 57 -2.81 -15.14 -0.45
N LYS A 58 -2.54 -15.14 -1.76
CA LYS A 58 -3.12 -16.11 -2.69
C LYS A 58 -2.77 -17.55 -2.31
N SER A 59 -1.53 -17.81 -1.89
CA SER A 59 -1.11 -19.13 -1.42
C SER A 59 -1.84 -19.54 -0.15
N TYR A 60 -1.96 -18.64 0.84
CA TYR A 60 -2.67 -18.94 2.08
C TYR A 60 -4.13 -19.33 1.84
N TRP A 61 -4.84 -18.59 0.98
CA TRP A 61 -6.25 -18.85 0.67
C TRP A 61 -6.47 -19.94 -0.36
N HIS A 62 -5.42 -20.43 -1.04
CA HIS A 62 -5.54 -21.56 -1.96
C HIS A 62 -6.03 -22.81 -1.22
N ASP A 63 -5.53 -23.03 0.00
CA ASP A 63 -5.87 -24.16 0.86
C ASP A 63 -6.91 -23.79 1.94
N GLY A 64 -7.45 -22.56 1.89
CA GLY A 64 -8.34 -22.02 2.90
C GLY A 64 -9.80 -22.50 2.79
N PRO A 65 -10.58 -22.44 3.88
CA PRO A 65 -11.97 -22.91 3.90
C PRO A 65 -12.92 -22.01 3.07
N VAL A 66 -12.54 -20.76 2.82
CA VAL A 66 -13.28 -19.82 1.98
C VAL A 66 -12.32 -19.21 0.99
N ARG A 67 -12.62 -19.33 -0.31
CA ARG A 67 -11.79 -18.77 -1.35
C ARG A 67 -12.24 -17.33 -1.68
N PRO A 68 -11.33 -16.34 -1.66
CA PRO A 68 -11.63 -15.00 -2.15
C PRO A 68 -12.06 -15.04 -3.62
N ALA A 69 -12.99 -14.16 -3.99
CA ALA A 69 -13.41 -13.98 -5.38
C ALA A 69 -12.30 -13.33 -6.20
N ALA A 70 -11.60 -12.36 -5.63
CA ALA A 70 -10.44 -11.70 -6.23
C ALA A 70 -9.45 -11.23 -5.18
N VAL A 71 -8.16 -11.19 -5.54
CA VAL A 71 -7.12 -10.57 -4.70
C VAL A 71 -6.14 -9.83 -5.61
N PHE A 72 -5.89 -8.55 -5.33
CA PHE A 72 -5.03 -7.70 -6.13
C PHE A 72 -4.37 -6.59 -5.31
N VAL A 73 -3.32 -5.99 -5.87
CA VAL A 73 -2.66 -4.81 -5.30
C VAL A 73 -3.35 -3.55 -5.84
N VAL A 74 -3.67 -2.61 -4.96
CA VAL A 74 -4.22 -1.28 -5.30
C VAL A 74 -3.33 -0.19 -4.73
N PRO A 75 -3.20 0.97 -5.38
CA PRO A 75 -2.70 2.15 -4.72
C PRO A 75 -3.68 2.58 -3.63
N ALA A 76 -3.16 3.01 -2.49
CA ALA A 76 -3.96 3.48 -1.37
C ALA A 76 -3.17 4.49 -0.55
N ALA A 77 -3.87 5.42 0.11
CA ALA A 77 -3.27 6.19 1.19
C ALA A 77 -3.26 5.36 2.48
N THR A 78 -2.23 5.51 3.32
CA THR A 78 -2.16 4.81 4.61
C THR A 78 -3.43 5.00 5.43
N ALA A 79 -3.97 6.22 5.47
CA ALA A 79 -5.17 6.51 6.24
C ALA A 79 -6.43 5.82 5.73
N ASP A 80 -6.52 5.50 4.43
CA ASP A 80 -7.65 4.73 3.88
C ASP A 80 -7.59 3.28 4.37
N VAL A 81 -6.38 2.72 4.49
CA VAL A 81 -6.15 1.36 5.01
C VAL A 81 -6.41 1.32 6.52
N GLU A 82 -5.90 2.30 7.28
CA GLU A 82 -6.07 2.36 8.74
C GLU A 82 -7.53 2.55 9.16
N ARG A 83 -8.29 3.35 8.41
CA ARG A 83 -9.72 3.59 8.68
C ARG A 83 -10.61 2.50 8.08
N HIS A 84 -10.04 1.53 7.37
CA HIS A 84 -10.83 0.50 6.74
C HIS A 84 -11.43 -0.45 7.78
N PRO A 85 -12.74 -0.71 7.74
CA PRO A 85 -13.35 -1.65 8.67
C PRO A 85 -12.79 -3.05 8.44
N VAL A 86 -12.50 -3.75 9.53
CA VAL A 86 -11.89 -5.09 9.53
C VAL A 86 -12.90 -6.17 9.10
N ASP A 87 -14.20 -5.89 9.18
CA ASP A 87 -15.28 -6.83 8.87
C ASP A 87 -16.07 -6.41 7.63
N GLY A 88 -15.46 -6.63 6.47
CA GLY A 88 -16.17 -6.73 5.20
C GLY A 88 -16.82 -5.43 4.72
N CYS A 89 -15.98 -4.44 4.39
CA CYS A 89 -16.45 -3.21 3.79
C CYS A 89 -17.28 -3.50 2.52
N ARG A 90 -18.43 -2.83 2.39
CA ARG A 90 -19.29 -2.90 1.19
C ARG A 90 -19.33 -1.59 0.41
N ASN A 91 -18.53 -0.60 0.80
CA ASN A 91 -18.53 0.69 0.15
C ASN A 91 -17.89 0.57 -1.25
N SER A 92 -18.65 0.89 -2.29
CA SER A 92 -18.21 0.87 -3.68
C SER A 92 -17.20 1.98 -4.02
N TRP A 93 -17.00 2.96 -3.14
CA TRP A 93 -16.04 4.06 -3.31
C TRP A 93 -14.64 3.73 -2.79
N CYS A 94 -14.43 2.55 -2.19
CA CYS A 94 -13.11 2.12 -1.75
C CYS A 94 -12.14 2.02 -2.94
N PRO A 95 -10.82 2.20 -2.73
CA PRO A 95 -9.84 2.16 -3.80
C PRO A 95 -9.95 0.82 -4.57
N ASN A 96 -10.51 0.91 -5.78
CA ASN A 96 -10.90 -0.25 -6.59
C ASN A 96 -9.92 -0.51 -7.74
N GLN A 97 -9.08 0.46 -8.10
CA GLN A 97 -8.37 0.43 -9.37
C GLN A 97 -6.84 0.35 -9.19
N PRO A 98 -6.18 -0.67 -9.77
CA PRO A 98 -4.74 -0.62 -9.94
C PRO A 98 -4.38 0.59 -10.81
N GLY A 99 -3.69 1.58 -10.25
CA GLY A 99 -3.16 2.74 -10.98
C GLY A 99 -3.77 4.11 -10.65
N GLN A 100 -4.80 4.22 -9.80
CA GLN A 100 -5.21 5.54 -9.29
C GLN A 100 -4.44 5.89 -8.01
N GLY A 101 -3.43 6.74 -8.15
CA GLY A 101 -2.52 7.15 -7.06
C GLY A 101 -1.15 7.62 -7.58
N GLU A 102 -0.82 7.34 -8.84
CA GLU A 102 0.40 7.82 -9.50
C GLU A 102 0.14 9.22 -10.09
N SER A 103 0.00 10.21 -9.21
CA SER A 103 0.12 11.60 -9.65
C SER A 103 1.62 11.88 -9.81
N ARG A 104 2.02 12.13 -11.06
CA ARG A 104 3.38 12.51 -11.48
C ARG A 104 3.94 13.71 -10.72
#